data_AF-A0A7W0H4P0-F1
#
_entry.id   AF-A0A7W0H4P0-F1
#
_cell.length_a   1.000
_cell.length_b   1.000
_cell.length_c   1.000
_cell.angle_alpha   90.00
_cell.angle_beta   90.00
_cell.angle_gamma   90.00
#
_symmetry.space_group_name_H-M   'P 1'
#
loop_
_entity.id
_entity.type
_entity.pdbx_description
1 polymer ?
#
loop_
_entity_poly.entity_id
_entity_poly.type
_entity_poly.pdbx_seq_one_letter_code
_entity_poly.pdbx_strand_id
1 'polypeptide(L)'
;MRWVCSVAAVLAAAAAVTGCGGSEDEPTSRPPVVEDPGPVHVHGLGVNPADGALFIATHTGLFRSPRDDRKTRRVKDRFQDTMGFTVVGPDRFLGSGHPDGREDLPPFLGLLRSTDAGQSWDPVSLLGERDFHVLEASGRRIYGFGSDFETRRTGLLVSDDAGASWNERAVPEPLLSLAIDPRNPARALASGEQGLYLTADAGRRWRSLSNEAGLLAWPRGATAYLVTLDGRVRRSIDGGIRWRHVGDVGGPPSAFDATAGELYVALHDGSIKLSADGGRTWRVRSRP
;
A
#
# COMPACT_ATOMS: atom_id res chain seq x y z
N MET A 1 -0.36 48.04 47.94
CA MET A 1 -1.42 47.85 48.95
C MET A 1 -1.88 46.40 48.83
N ARG A 2 -1.57 45.56 49.83
CA ARG A 2 -1.94 44.14 49.90
C ARG A 2 -3.27 44.02 50.64
N TRP A 3 -4.18 43.16 50.17
CA TRP A 3 -5.19 42.52 51.01
C TRP A 3 -5.35 41.06 50.56
N VAL A 4 -5.17 40.16 51.52
CA VAL A 4 -5.58 38.75 51.54
C VAL A 4 -6.88 38.71 52.33
N CYS A 5 -7.83 37.84 51.97
CA CYS A 5 -8.65 37.08 52.92
C CYS A 5 -9.40 35.94 52.22
N SER A 6 -9.12 34.73 52.69
CA SER A 6 -9.84 33.47 52.45
C SER A 6 -11.09 33.37 53.34
N VAL A 7 -11.91 32.32 53.15
CA VAL A 7 -12.61 31.44 54.15
C VAL A 7 -13.84 30.78 53.46
N ALA A 8 -13.76 29.47 53.14
CA ALA A 8 -14.40 28.29 53.78
C ALA A 8 -15.82 27.99 53.25
N ALA A 9 -16.08 26.89 52.53
CA ALA A 9 -16.18 25.46 52.92
C ALA A 9 -17.44 25.11 53.75
N VAL A 10 -18.38 24.32 53.18
CA VAL A 10 -19.17 23.28 53.89
C VAL A 10 -19.57 22.16 52.89
N LEU A 11 -19.43 20.92 53.37
CA LEU A 11 -19.71 19.63 52.75
C LEU A 11 -21.18 19.15 52.90
N ALA A 12 -21.61 18.38 51.91
CA ALA A 12 -22.42 17.14 51.92
C ALA A 12 -23.73 17.00 52.74
N ALA A 13 -24.78 16.51 52.07
CA ALA A 13 -25.56 15.35 52.54
C ALA A 13 -26.36 14.71 51.38
N ALA A 14 -26.24 13.39 51.25
CA ALA A 14 -27.03 12.55 50.37
C ALA A 14 -28.40 12.22 51.00
N ALA A 15 -29.43 12.04 50.15
CA ALA A 15 -30.64 11.32 50.52
C ALA A 15 -31.06 10.45 49.33
N ALA A 16 -30.99 9.13 49.53
CA ALA A 16 -31.62 8.14 48.68
C ALA A 16 -33.04 7.91 49.16
N VAL A 17 -34.01 7.90 48.25
CA VAL A 17 -35.28 7.18 48.41
C VAL A 17 -35.60 6.51 47.07
N THR A 18 -35.75 5.19 47.12
CA THR A 18 -36.23 4.30 46.08
C THR A 18 -37.76 4.33 45.99
N GLY A 19 -38.31 4.17 44.78
CA GLY A 19 -39.74 3.94 44.56
C GLY A 19 -40.02 3.55 43.10
N CYS A 20 -40.52 2.33 42.90
CA CYS A 20 -40.59 1.59 41.64
C CYS A 20 -41.75 1.99 40.72
N GLY A 21 -41.61 1.67 39.42
CA GLY A 21 -42.73 1.23 38.59
C GLY A 21 -42.82 1.83 37.19
N GLY A 22 -42.10 1.25 36.22
CA GLY A 22 -42.31 1.50 34.80
C GLY A 22 -41.52 0.49 33.98
N SER A 23 -42.21 -0.37 33.24
CA SER A 23 -41.61 -1.32 32.30
C SER A 23 -40.85 -0.56 31.21
N GLU A 24 -39.52 -0.60 31.27
CA GLU A 24 -38.67 -0.13 30.18
C GLU A 24 -38.56 -1.27 29.16
N ASP A 25 -39.20 -1.08 28.01
CA ASP A 25 -38.86 -1.81 26.79
C ASP A 25 -37.37 -1.61 26.52
N GLU A 26 -36.56 -2.68 26.66
CA GLU A 26 -35.18 -2.66 26.16
C GLU A 26 -35.24 -2.42 24.64
N PRO A 27 -34.67 -1.31 24.12
CA PRO A 27 -34.42 -1.26 22.69
C PRO A 27 -33.30 -2.26 22.43
N THR A 28 -33.65 -3.41 21.84
CA THR A 28 -32.69 -4.30 21.20
C THR A 28 -32.10 -3.56 20.00
N SER A 29 -31.19 -2.60 20.26
CA SER A 29 -30.38 -2.01 19.21
C SER A 29 -29.38 -3.09 18.79
N ARG A 30 -29.70 -3.73 17.67
CA ARG A 30 -28.72 -4.48 16.89
C ARG A 30 -27.49 -3.56 16.76
N PRO A 31 -26.27 -4.00 17.11
CA PRO A 31 -25.10 -3.16 16.92
C PRO A 31 -25.10 -2.67 15.48
N PRO A 32 -24.76 -1.39 15.21
CA PRO A 32 -24.74 -0.87 13.86
C PRO A 32 -23.91 -1.81 13.00
N VAL A 33 -24.49 -2.28 11.90
CA VAL A 33 -23.72 -2.98 10.87
C VAL A 33 -22.72 -1.94 10.40
N VAL A 34 -21.45 -2.09 10.80
CA VAL A 34 -20.37 -1.31 10.21
C VAL A 34 -20.33 -1.77 8.76
N GLU A 35 -20.89 -0.96 7.86
CA GLU A 35 -20.78 -1.22 6.44
C GLU A 35 -19.29 -1.25 6.09
N ASP A 36 -18.86 -2.36 5.49
CA ASP A 36 -17.49 -2.47 4.97
C ASP A 36 -17.28 -1.32 3.97
N PRO A 37 -16.36 -0.39 4.23
CA PRO A 37 -16.18 0.78 3.37
C PRO A 37 -15.67 0.42 1.97
N GLY A 38 -15.37 -0.85 1.72
CA GLY A 38 -14.75 -1.30 0.48
C GLY A 38 -13.30 -0.83 0.38
N PRO A 39 -12.69 -0.91 -0.82
CA PRO A 39 -11.33 -0.47 -1.01
C PRO A 39 -11.25 1.06 -0.98
N VAL A 40 -10.92 1.61 0.18
CA VAL A 40 -10.60 3.04 0.37
C VAL A 40 -9.10 3.19 0.63
N HIS A 41 -8.47 4.19 0.01
CA HIS A 41 -7.02 4.44 0.08
C HIS A 41 -6.20 3.20 -0.34
N VAL A 42 -6.08 2.99 -1.66
CA VAL A 42 -5.34 1.86 -2.23
C VAL A 42 -3.84 2.13 -2.14
N HIS A 43 -3.10 1.22 -1.51
CA HIS A 43 -1.65 1.27 -1.39
C HIS A 43 -0.93 0.43 -2.46
N GLY A 44 -1.54 -0.69 -2.85
CA GLY A 44 -0.94 -1.61 -3.82
C GLY A 44 -1.98 -2.32 -4.68
N LEU A 45 -1.57 -2.64 -5.90
CA LEU A 45 -2.33 -3.44 -6.86
C LEU A 45 -1.48 -4.63 -7.29
N GLY A 46 -2.13 -5.73 -7.66
CA GLY A 46 -1.42 -6.90 -8.20
C GLY A 46 -2.35 -7.86 -8.93
N VAL A 47 -1.99 -8.27 -10.15
CA VAL A 47 -2.74 -9.32 -10.86
C VAL A 47 -2.20 -10.70 -10.49
N ASN A 48 -3.05 -11.56 -9.92
CA ASN A 48 -2.67 -12.93 -9.62
C ASN A 48 -2.56 -13.77 -10.90
N PRO A 49 -1.39 -14.35 -11.21
CA PRO A 49 -1.22 -15.19 -12.40
C PRO A 49 -2.04 -16.48 -12.39
N ALA A 50 -2.50 -16.95 -11.22
CA ALA A 50 -3.26 -18.20 -11.12
C ALA A 50 -4.64 -18.12 -11.79
N ASP A 51 -5.28 -16.94 -11.73
CA ASP A 51 -6.68 -16.76 -12.14
C ASP A 51 -6.96 -15.41 -12.84
N GLY A 52 -5.98 -14.52 -12.96
CA GLY A 52 -6.11 -13.19 -13.54
C GLY A 52 -6.94 -12.21 -12.70
N ALA A 53 -7.21 -12.53 -11.44
CA ALA A 53 -7.90 -11.62 -10.54
C ALA A 53 -6.99 -10.46 -10.13
N LEU A 54 -7.56 -9.27 -10.01
CA LEU A 54 -6.89 -8.10 -9.47
C LEU A 54 -7.01 -8.09 -7.95
N PHE A 55 -5.88 -8.01 -7.26
CA PHE A 55 -5.78 -7.80 -5.82
C PHE A 55 -5.52 -6.32 -5.52
N ILE A 56 -6.13 -5.83 -4.44
CA ILE A 56 -6.18 -4.42 -4.06
C ILE A 56 -5.88 -4.34 -2.57
N ALA A 57 -4.68 -3.86 -2.24
CA ALA A 57 -4.22 -3.67 -0.87
C ALA A 57 -4.62 -2.27 -0.37
N THR A 58 -5.20 -2.21 0.82
CA THR A 58 -5.80 -0.98 1.37
C THR A 58 -5.62 -0.90 2.88
N HIS A 59 -5.98 0.24 3.44
CA HIS A 59 -5.97 0.46 4.89
C HIS A 59 -6.93 -0.43 5.66
N THR A 60 -7.94 -0.98 4.99
CA THR A 60 -8.95 -1.79 5.65
C THR A 60 -8.80 -3.27 5.35
N GLY A 61 -7.78 -3.71 4.61
CA GLY A 61 -7.56 -5.12 4.25
C GLY A 61 -7.24 -5.35 2.78
N LEU A 62 -7.06 -6.63 2.45
CA LEU A 62 -6.85 -7.07 1.07
C LEU A 62 -8.17 -7.43 0.40
N PHE A 63 -8.38 -6.90 -0.79
CA PHE A 63 -9.53 -7.22 -1.62
C PHE A 63 -9.12 -7.87 -2.94
N ARG A 64 -10.08 -8.55 -3.57
CA ARG A 64 -9.96 -9.24 -4.86
C ARG A 64 -11.13 -8.85 -5.77
N SER A 65 -10.84 -8.57 -7.03
CA SER A 65 -11.79 -8.42 -8.13
C SER A 65 -11.47 -9.47 -9.20
N PRO A 66 -12.35 -10.47 -9.43
CA PRO A 66 -12.20 -11.44 -10.50
C PRO A 66 -12.01 -10.76 -11.87
N ARG A 67 -11.35 -11.42 -12.82
CA ARG A 67 -11.06 -10.86 -14.15
C ARG A 67 -12.30 -10.31 -14.86
N ASP A 68 -13.41 -11.04 -14.76
CA ASP A 68 -14.66 -10.77 -15.47
C ASP A 68 -15.73 -10.13 -14.58
N ASP A 69 -15.38 -9.75 -13.34
CA ASP A 69 -16.30 -9.09 -12.41
C ASP A 69 -15.71 -7.74 -11.93
N ARG A 70 -16.54 -6.70 -12.05
CA ARG A 70 -16.20 -5.35 -11.59
C ARG A 70 -16.35 -5.18 -10.09
N LYS A 71 -16.98 -6.16 -9.42
CA LYS A 71 -17.21 -6.11 -8.00
C LYS A 71 -16.00 -6.62 -7.23
N THR A 72 -15.59 -5.83 -6.24
CA THR A 72 -14.50 -6.15 -5.34
C THR A 72 -15.02 -6.86 -4.09
N ARG A 73 -14.29 -7.85 -3.58
CA ARG A 73 -14.60 -8.57 -2.34
C ARG A 73 -13.38 -8.64 -1.46
N ARG A 74 -13.57 -8.45 -0.17
CA ARG A 74 -12.52 -8.69 0.81
C ARG A 74 -12.11 -10.16 0.75
N VAL A 75 -10.80 -10.43 0.77
CA VAL A 75 -10.26 -11.79 0.63
C VAL A 75 -10.66 -12.66 1.82
N LYS A 76 -10.66 -12.09 3.03
CA LYS A 76 -11.03 -12.73 4.29
C LYS A 76 -11.59 -11.68 5.25
N ASP A 77 -12.36 -12.06 6.26
CA ASP A 77 -12.76 -11.16 7.36
C ASP A 77 -11.54 -10.74 8.21
N ARG A 78 -10.67 -9.92 7.63
CA ARG A 78 -9.43 -9.42 8.19
C ARG A 78 -9.19 -7.99 7.70
N PHE A 79 -8.97 -7.10 8.65
CA PHE A 79 -8.81 -5.66 8.46
C PHE A 79 -7.37 -5.21 8.65
N GLN A 80 -6.42 -6.07 8.28
CA GLN A 80 -5.01 -5.73 8.27
C GLN A 80 -4.77 -4.51 7.36
N ASP A 81 -4.19 -3.46 7.89
CA ASP A 81 -3.74 -2.32 7.11
C ASP A 81 -2.57 -2.77 6.22
N THR A 82 -2.84 -2.93 4.92
CA THR A 82 -1.88 -3.50 3.97
C THR A 82 -1.18 -2.38 3.21
N MET A 83 -0.11 -1.86 3.80
CA MET A 83 0.65 -0.70 3.30
C MET A 83 1.59 -1.05 2.16
N GLY A 84 2.30 -2.18 2.25
CA GLY A 84 3.17 -2.70 1.20
C GLY A 84 2.60 -4.00 0.65
N PHE A 85 2.52 -4.14 -0.67
CA PHE A 85 1.95 -5.33 -1.30
C PHE A 85 2.54 -5.58 -2.68
N THR A 86 2.91 -6.83 -2.98
CA THR A 86 3.30 -7.24 -4.33
C THR A 86 2.99 -8.71 -4.58
N VAL A 87 2.61 -9.03 -5.82
CA VAL A 87 2.34 -10.40 -6.28
C VAL A 87 3.63 -10.97 -6.89
N VAL A 88 4.14 -12.06 -6.30
CA VAL A 88 5.42 -12.68 -6.72
C VAL A 88 5.25 -14.00 -7.45
N GLY A 89 4.02 -14.46 -7.63
CA GLY A 89 3.68 -15.67 -8.39
C GLY A 89 2.20 -16.05 -8.23
N PRO A 90 1.78 -17.17 -8.86
CA PRO A 90 0.44 -17.72 -8.65
C PRO A 90 0.21 -17.97 -7.16
N ASP A 91 -0.82 -17.32 -6.61
CA ASP A 91 -1.25 -17.36 -5.21
C ASP A 91 -0.17 -17.01 -4.16
N ARG A 92 0.96 -16.43 -4.61
CA ARG A 92 2.11 -16.10 -3.75
C ARG A 92 2.32 -14.61 -3.70
N PHE A 93 2.10 -14.02 -2.53
CA PHE A 93 2.16 -12.57 -2.31
C PHE A 93 3.14 -12.22 -1.20
N LEU A 94 3.68 -11.01 -1.26
CA LEU A 94 4.40 -10.38 -0.15
C LEU A 94 3.59 -9.19 0.34
N GLY A 95 3.67 -8.94 1.65
CA GLY A 95 2.90 -7.91 2.32
C GLY A 95 3.67 -7.24 3.45
N SER A 96 3.20 -6.08 3.89
CA SER A 96 3.65 -5.34 5.06
C SER A 96 2.52 -4.42 5.53
N GLY A 97 2.67 -3.83 6.72
CA GLY A 97 1.77 -2.82 7.27
C GLY A 97 1.49 -3.06 8.74
N HIS A 98 0.22 -2.92 9.14
CA HIS A 98 -0.22 -3.01 10.54
C HIS A 98 -1.22 -4.14 10.73
N PRO A 99 -1.25 -4.79 11.92
CA PRO A 99 -2.18 -5.89 12.19
C PRO A 99 -3.63 -5.44 12.11
N ASP A 100 -4.50 -6.43 11.92
CA ASP A 100 -5.90 -6.24 12.29
C ASP A 100 -5.96 -5.93 13.80
N GLY A 101 -6.72 -4.93 14.24
CA GLY A 101 -6.79 -4.53 15.65
C GLY A 101 -7.32 -5.62 16.59
N ARG A 102 -7.84 -6.73 16.05
CA ARG A 102 -8.25 -7.93 16.78
C ARG A 102 -7.11 -8.91 17.06
N GLU A 103 -5.93 -8.70 16.46
CA GLU A 103 -4.76 -9.58 16.56
C GLU A 103 -3.78 -9.06 17.63
N ASP A 104 -3.24 -9.97 18.44
CA ASP A 104 -2.16 -9.67 19.39
C ASP A 104 -0.81 -9.72 18.68
N LEU A 105 -0.52 -8.69 17.88
CA LEU A 105 0.69 -8.56 17.09
C LEU A 105 1.32 -7.17 17.29
N PRO A 106 2.65 -7.04 17.08
CA PRO A 106 3.30 -5.74 17.07
C PRO A 106 2.68 -4.78 16.04
N PRO A 107 2.77 -3.46 16.27
CA PRO A 107 2.14 -2.48 15.38
C PRO A 107 2.71 -2.51 13.97
N PHE A 108 3.97 -2.91 13.78
CA PHE A 108 4.61 -3.05 12.47
C PHE A 108 4.76 -4.53 12.13
N LEU A 109 4.30 -4.97 10.96
CA LEU A 109 4.30 -6.38 10.60
C LEU A 109 5.57 -6.88 9.90
N GLY A 110 6.48 -5.98 9.52
CA GLY A 110 7.68 -6.33 8.77
C GLY A 110 7.34 -6.92 7.40
N LEU A 111 8.17 -7.86 6.94
CA LEU A 111 7.86 -8.62 5.73
C LEU A 111 6.96 -9.82 6.07
N LEU A 112 5.80 -9.87 5.44
CA LEU A 112 4.88 -11.01 5.44
C LEU A 112 4.90 -11.74 4.10
N ARG A 113 4.55 -13.01 4.13
CA ARG A 113 4.34 -13.84 2.93
C ARG A 113 3.02 -14.58 3.00
N SER A 114 2.31 -14.62 1.88
CA SER A 114 1.17 -15.50 1.66
C SER A 114 1.48 -16.51 0.55
N THR A 115 0.95 -17.72 0.67
CA THR A 115 1.03 -18.79 -0.35
C THR A 115 -0.35 -19.29 -0.78
N ASP A 116 -1.40 -18.60 -0.36
CA ASP A 116 -2.81 -18.94 -0.52
C ASP A 116 -3.64 -17.72 -0.96
N ALA A 117 -3.05 -16.88 -1.81
CA ALA A 117 -3.67 -15.68 -2.36
C ALA A 117 -4.20 -14.69 -1.30
N GLY A 118 -3.45 -14.53 -0.21
CA GLY A 118 -3.74 -13.58 0.86
C GLY A 118 -4.76 -14.05 1.90
N GLN A 119 -5.15 -15.33 1.88
CA GLN A 119 -6.06 -15.93 2.87
C GLN A 119 -5.38 -16.07 4.24
N SER A 120 -4.07 -16.30 4.26
CA SER A 120 -3.23 -16.27 5.45
C SER A 120 -1.86 -15.63 5.14
N TRP A 121 -1.19 -15.18 6.21
CA TRP A 121 0.08 -14.48 6.13
C TRP A 121 1.02 -14.99 7.22
N ASP A 122 2.21 -15.42 6.82
CA ASP A 122 3.30 -15.79 7.71
C ASP A 122 4.33 -14.66 7.80
N PRO A 123 4.83 -14.31 9.00
CA PRO A 123 5.96 -13.40 9.12
C PRO A 123 7.23 -14.04 8.56
N VAL A 124 7.99 -13.27 7.79
CA VAL A 124 9.30 -13.67 7.24
C VAL A 124 10.43 -13.04 8.06
N SER A 125 10.36 -11.73 8.30
CA SER A 125 11.41 -10.97 8.99
C SER A 125 10.91 -9.60 9.44
N LEU A 126 11.61 -8.95 10.37
CA LEU A 126 11.40 -7.56 10.80
C LEU A 126 10.01 -7.28 11.41
N LEU A 127 9.39 -8.32 11.96
CA LEU A 127 8.15 -8.21 12.72
C LEU A 127 8.39 -7.33 13.94
N GLY A 128 7.59 -6.28 14.10
CA GLY A 128 7.74 -5.24 15.13
C GLY A 128 8.76 -4.15 14.79
N GLU A 129 9.54 -4.30 13.72
CA GLU A 129 10.65 -3.39 13.40
C GLU A 129 10.36 -2.49 12.20
N ARG A 130 9.72 -3.02 11.14
CA ARG A 130 9.54 -2.30 9.87
C ARG A 130 8.11 -2.25 9.37
N ASP A 131 7.79 -1.11 8.78
CA ASP A 131 6.57 -0.88 8.03
C ASP A 131 6.91 -0.41 6.60
N PHE A 132 6.97 -1.37 5.66
CA PHE A 132 7.22 -1.13 4.25
C PHE A 132 5.97 -0.58 3.55
N HIS A 133 6.14 0.59 2.92
CA HIS A 133 5.13 1.26 2.10
C HIS A 133 5.38 1.04 0.59
N VAL A 134 6.64 0.76 0.21
CA VAL A 134 6.99 0.30 -1.13
C VAL A 134 7.63 -1.07 -0.98
N LEU A 135 7.09 -2.07 -1.68
CA LEU A 135 7.57 -3.44 -1.60
C LEU A 135 7.56 -4.07 -2.99
N GLU A 136 8.74 -4.35 -3.53
CA GLU A 136 8.91 -4.88 -4.87
C GLU A 136 9.86 -6.07 -4.87
N ALA A 137 9.57 -7.09 -5.69
CA ALA A 137 10.37 -8.30 -5.72
C ALA A 137 10.61 -8.82 -7.15
N SER A 138 11.80 -9.37 -7.36
CA SER A 138 12.15 -10.08 -8.59
C SER A 138 13.05 -11.27 -8.26
N GLY A 139 12.51 -12.49 -8.41
CA GLY A 139 13.16 -13.71 -7.95
C GLY A 139 13.35 -13.68 -6.44
N ARG A 140 14.60 -13.85 -5.98
CA ARG A 140 14.96 -13.79 -4.55
C ARG A 140 15.25 -12.37 -4.06
N ARG A 141 15.35 -11.38 -4.95
CA ARG A 141 15.66 -10.01 -4.54
C ARG A 141 14.39 -9.26 -4.19
N ILE A 142 14.41 -8.58 -3.04
CA ILE A 142 13.31 -7.74 -2.55
C ILE A 142 13.85 -6.35 -2.21
N TYR A 143 13.13 -5.33 -2.64
CA TYR A 143 13.33 -3.94 -2.22
C TYR A 143 12.15 -3.55 -1.33
N GLY A 144 12.44 -3.11 -0.12
CA GLY A 144 11.45 -2.59 0.82
C GLY A 144 11.83 -1.18 1.24
N PHE A 145 11.00 -0.18 0.96
CA PHE A 145 11.15 1.16 1.50
C PHE A 145 10.05 1.44 2.52
N GLY A 146 10.44 1.89 3.70
CA GLY A 146 9.52 1.98 4.83
C GLY A 146 10.13 2.59 6.08
N SER A 147 9.31 2.67 7.12
CA SER A 147 9.68 3.28 8.40
C SER A 147 10.24 2.26 9.39
N ASP A 148 11.21 2.70 10.17
CA ASP A 148 11.70 2.01 11.37
C ASP A 148 10.83 2.33 12.59
N PHE A 149 10.50 1.33 13.39
CA PHE A 149 9.65 1.53 14.57
C PHE A 149 10.33 2.37 15.66
N GLU A 150 11.61 2.09 15.96
CA GLU A 150 12.33 2.72 17.07
C GLU A 150 12.80 4.14 16.70
N THR A 151 13.47 4.26 15.55
CA THR A 151 14.11 5.51 15.11
C THR A 151 13.18 6.44 14.36
N ARG A 152 12.02 5.93 13.88
CA ARG A 152 11.06 6.65 13.02
C ARG A 152 11.66 7.17 11.71
N ARG A 153 12.82 6.64 11.31
CA ARG A 153 13.47 6.99 10.05
C ARG A 153 12.95 6.10 8.93
N THR A 154 12.76 6.70 7.76
CA THR A 154 12.50 5.94 6.53
C THR A 154 13.80 5.50 5.90
N GLY A 155 13.83 4.30 5.32
CA GLY A 155 15.01 3.78 4.63
C GLY A 155 14.65 2.73 3.58
N LEU A 156 15.54 2.57 2.60
CA LEU A 156 15.47 1.47 1.65
C LEU A 156 16.28 0.29 2.18
N LEU A 157 15.63 -0.86 2.30
CA LEU A 157 16.25 -2.13 2.59
C LEU A 157 16.23 -3.01 1.34
N VAL A 158 17.34 -3.69 1.07
CA VAL A 158 17.46 -4.62 -0.05
C VAL A 158 17.89 -5.98 0.47
N SER A 159 17.10 -7.00 0.15
CA SER A 159 17.38 -8.40 0.42
C SER A 159 17.76 -9.13 -0.87
N ASP A 160 18.74 -10.02 -0.78
CA ASP A 160 19.15 -10.93 -1.86
C ASP A 160 18.71 -12.38 -1.61
N ASP A 161 18.03 -12.63 -0.50
CA ASP A 161 17.74 -13.97 0.02
C ASP A 161 16.26 -14.19 0.36
N ALA A 162 15.37 -13.57 -0.41
CA ALA A 162 13.91 -13.63 -0.27
C ALA A 162 13.40 -13.08 1.07
N GLY A 163 14.09 -12.06 1.59
CA GLY A 163 13.70 -11.32 2.78
C GLY A 163 14.19 -11.92 4.09
N ALA A 164 15.08 -12.92 4.07
CA ALA A 164 15.64 -13.49 5.29
C ALA A 164 16.64 -12.54 5.95
N SER A 165 17.41 -11.80 5.15
CA SER A 165 18.31 -10.74 5.62
C SER A 165 18.28 -9.52 4.70
N TRP A 166 18.64 -8.37 5.27
CA TRP A 166 18.48 -7.07 4.63
C TRP A 166 19.73 -6.22 4.76
N ASN A 167 19.98 -5.44 3.71
CA ASN A 167 21.01 -4.42 3.71
C ASN A 167 20.38 -3.06 3.50
N GLU A 168 20.65 -2.13 4.40
CA GLU A 168 20.21 -0.75 4.22
C GLU A 168 20.95 -0.07 3.06
N ARG A 169 20.23 0.80 2.36
CA ARG A 169 20.70 1.58 1.22
C ARG A 169 20.28 3.03 1.41
N ALA A 170 21.23 3.93 1.18
CA ALA A 170 20.92 5.34 1.08
C ALA A 170 20.06 5.58 -0.16
N VAL A 171 19.05 6.43 -0.02
CA VAL A 171 18.20 6.91 -1.11
C VAL A 171 18.46 8.40 -1.34
N PRO A 172 18.28 8.91 -2.58
CA PRO A 172 18.43 10.34 -2.87
C PRO A 172 17.42 11.19 -2.11
N GLU A 173 16.23 10.65 -1.88
CA GLU A 173 15.10 11.24 -1.17
C GLU A 173 14.11 10.12 -0.76
N PRO A 174 13.10 10.40 0.09
CA PRO A 174 12.02 9.46 0.35
C PRO A 174 11.35 8.98 -0.95
N LEU A 175 11.08 7.67 -1.05
CA LEU A 175 10.55 7.08 -2.26
C LEU A 175 9.01 7.01 -2.22
N LEU A 176 8.39 7.41 -3.33
CA LEU A 176 6.97 7.20 -3.61
C LEU A 176 6.73 5.85 -4.30
N SER A 177 7.67 5.42 -5.16
CA SER A 177 7.52 4.21 -5.96
C SER A 177 8.87 3.67 -6.42
N LEU A 178 8.94 2.36 -6.65
CA LEU A 178 10.10 1.66 -7.20
C LEU A 178 9.61 0.64 -8.23
N ALA A 179 10.38 0.40 -9.29
CA ALA A 179 10.10 -0.66 -10.25
C ALA A 179 11.40 -1.34 -10.69
N ILE A 180 11.45 -2.67 -10.58
CA ILE A 180 12.64 -3.48 -10.86
C ILE A 180 12.70 -3.84 -12.35
N ASP A 181 13.88 -3.78 -12.99
CA ASP A 181 14.06 -4.30 -14.36
C ASP A 181 13.89 -5.83 -14.33
N PRO A 182 12.87 -6.39 -14.99
CA PRO A 182 12.58 -7.83 -14.92
C PRO A 182 13.69 -8.69 -15.55
N ARG A 183 14.63 -8.08 -16.30
CA ARG A 183 15.78 -8.79 -16.89
C ARG A 183 17.03 -8.71 -16.02
N ASN A 184 17.08 -7.78 -15.06
CA ASN A 184 18.22 -7.59 -14.17
C ASN A 184 17.75 -7.00 -12.84
N PRO A 185 17.54 -7.84 -11.81
CA PRO A 185 17.07 -7.37 -10.50
C PRO A 185 18.00 -6.38 -9.79
N ALA A 186 19.25 -6.17 -10.24
CA ALA A 186 20.13 -5.13 -9.69
C ALA A 186 19.79 -3.74 -10.20
N ARG A 187 19.01 -3.67 -11.28
CA ARG A 187 18.60 -2.44 -11.91
C ARG A 187 17.16 -2.13 -11.54
N ALA A 188 16.92 -0.91 -11.08
CA ALA A 188 15.59 -0.45 -10.71
C ALA A 188 15.45 1.04 -10.98
N LEU A 189 14.23 1.45 -11.35
CA LEU A 189 13.80 2.84 -11.31
C LEU A 189 13.22 3.13 -9.94
N ALA A 190 13.44 4.33 -9.43
CA ALA A 190 12.76 4.85 -8.25
C ALA A 190 12.23 6.25 -8.55
N SER A 191 11.13 6.61 -7.91
CA SER A 191 10.57 7.96 -7.93
C SER A 191 10.43 8.44 -6.49
N GLY A 192 10.87 9.66 -6.24
CA GLY A 192 10.44 10.45 -5.09
C GLY A 192 9.61 11.64 -5.55
N GLU A 193 9.43 12.65 -4.69
CA GLU A 193 8.72 13.89 -5.02
C GLU A 193 9.56 14.82 -5.90
N GLN A 194 10.89 14.78 -5.76
CA GLN A 194 11.81 15.66 -6.48
C GLN A 194 12.20 15.10 -7.84
N GLY A 195 12.16 13.77 -8.04
CA GLY A 195 12.38 13.22 -9.38
C GLY A 195 12.42 11.70 -9.55
N LEU A 196 12.88 11.31 -10.74
CA LEU A 196 13.17 9.94 -11.14
C LEU A 196 14.65 9.63 -11.02
N TYR A 197 14.94 8.44 -10.52
CA TYR A 197 16.28 7.93 -10.33
C TYR A 197 16.41 6.51 -10.90
N LEU A 198 17.63 6.16 -11.31
CA LEU A 198 17.99 4.81 -11.71
C LEU A 198 19.15 4.31 -10.86
N THR A 199 19.02 3.09 -10.37
CA THR A 199 20.16 2.29 -9.87
C THR A 199 20.47 1.16 -10.85
N ALA A 200 21.73 0.77 -10.92
CA ALA A 200 22.20 -0.41 -11.66
C ALA A 200 22.88 -1.44 -10.74
N ASP A 201 22.96 -1.14 -9.44
CA ASP A 201 23.75 -1.87 -8.45
C ASP A 201 22.97 -2.09 -7.13
N ALA A 202 21.66 -2.32 -7.26
CA ALA A 202 20.73 -2.61 -6.18
C ALA A 202 20.68 -1.54 -5.09
N GLY A 203 20.55 -0.29 -5.51
CA GLY A 203 20.38 0.87 -4.65
C GLY A 203 21.67 1.32 -3.96
N ARG A 204 22.84 0.78 -4.31
CA ARG A 204 24.13 1.25 -3.77
C ARG A 204 24.48 2.63 -4.32
N ARG A 205 24.13 2.90 -5.57
CA ARG A 205 24.26 4.21 -6.22
C ARG A 205 23.03 4.53 -7.05
N TRP A 206 22.75 5.82 -7.12
CA TRP A 206 21.61 6.37 -7.84
C TRP A 206 22.06 7.43 -8.84
N ARG A 207 21.45 7.40 -10.02
CA ARG A 207 21.59 8.43 -11.05
C ARG A 207 20.25 9.13 -11.22
N SER A 208 20.22 10.45 -11.00
CA SER A 208 19.05 11.26 -11.34
C SER A 208 18.83 11.26 -12.86
N LEU A 209 17.57 11.14 -13.28
CA LEU A 209 17.17 11.09 -14.68
C LEU A 209 16.39 12.34 -15.10
N SER A 210 15.45 12.77 -14.26
CA SER A 210 14.56 13.91 -14.52
C SER A 210 13.85 14.33 -13.23
N ASN A 211 13.19 15.48 -13.26
CA ASN A 211 12.37 15.98 -12.14
C ASN A 211 10.88 15.56 -12.26
N GLU A 212 10.56 14.56 -13.09
CA GLU A 212 9.21 13.97 -13.10
C GLU A 212 9.04 13.09 -11.85
N ALA A 213 7.84 13.06 -11.28
CA ALA A 213 7.50 12.27 -10.11
C ALA A 213 6.19 11.50 -10.35
N GLY A 214 6.09 10.30 -9.81
CA GLY A 214 4.89 9.48 -9.89
C GLY A 214 5.10 8.01 -9.59
N LEU A 215 4.11 7.20 -9.96
CA LEU A 215 4.10 5.76 -9.73
C LEU A 215 4.67 5.02 -10.92
N LEU A 216 5.55 4.05 -10.67
CA LEU A 216 6.31 3.32 -11.67
C LEU A 216 5.81 1.89 -11.83
N ALA A 217 5.91 1.36 -13.04
CA ALA A 217 5.80 -0.09 -13.28
C ALA A 217 6.72 -0.52 -14.43
N TRP A 218 7.32 -1.70 -14.31
CA TRP A 218 8.26 -2.24 -15.31
C TRP A 218 7.91 -3.68 -15.71
N PRO A 219 6.82 -3.87 -16.46
CA PRO A 219 6.22 -5.20 -16.64
C PRO A 219 7.09 -6.16 -17.46
N ARG A 220 7.87 -5.66 -18.44
CA ARG A 220 8.64 -6.52 -19.34
C ARG A 220 9.72 -5.80 -20.13
N GLY A 221 10.79 -6.54 -20.41
CA GLY A 221 11.83 -6.09 -21.34
C GLY A 221 12.38 -4.72 -20.95
N ALA A 222 12.50 -3.82 -21.93
CA ALA A 222 12.89 -2.43 -21.70
C ALA A 222 11.68 -1.47 -21.58
N THR A 223 10.44 -1.99 -21.54
CA THR A 223 9.25 -1.14 -21.43
C THR A 223 8.95 -0.85 -19.96
N ALA A 224 8.97 0.42 -19.61
CA ALA A 224 8.56 0.92 -18.30
C ALA A 224 7.48 2.00 -18.46
N TYR A 225 6.67 2.17 -17.43
CA TYR A 225 5.60 3.15 -17.36
C TYR A 225 5.77 4.01 -16.10
N LEU A 226 5.36 5.26 -16.23
CA LEU A 226 5.25 6.22 -15.14
C LEU A 226 3.88 6.87 -15.24
N VAL A 227 3.11 6.83 -14.17
CA VAL A 227 1.89 7.63 -14.02
C VAL A 227 2.23 8.77 -13.07
N THR A 228 2.28 9.99 -13.59
CA THR A 228 2.62 11.18 -12.80
C THR A 228 1.53 11.50 -11.79
N LEU A 229 1.86 12.31 -10.77
CA LEU A 229 0.92 12.67 -9.70
C LEU A 229 -0.35 13.41 -10.19
N ASP A 230 -0.27 14.06 -11.35
CA ASP A 230 -1.41 14.68 -12.03
C ASP A 230 -2.13 13.75 -13.03
N GLY A 231 -1.73 12.49 -13.11
CA GLY A 231 -2.40 11.45 -13.90
C GLY A 231 -1.93 11.31 -15.36
N ARG A 232 -0.85 11.99 -15.77
CA ARG A 232 -0.27 11.79 -17.10
C ARG A 232 0.46 10.45 -17.17
N VAL A 233 0.24 9.71 -18.23
CA VAL A 233 0.86 8.40 -18.46
C VAL A 233 2.03 8.58 -19.42
N ARG A 234 3.20 8.14 -18.96
CA ARG A 234 4.47 8.21 -19.68
C ARG A 234 4.95 6.78 -19.92
N ARG A 235 5.48 6.53 -21.11
CA ARG A 235 6.06 5.24 -21.50
C ARG A 235 7.52 5.42 -21.91
N SER A 236 8.36 4.54 -21.40
CA SER A 236 9.73 4.33 -21.87
C SER A 236 9.84 3.00 -22.59
N ILE A 237 10.71 2.94 -23.60
CA ILE A 237 11.07 1.72 -24.34
C ILE A 237 12.56 1.40 -24.27
N ASP A 238 13.34 2.21 -23.55
CA ASP A 238 14.79 2.09 -23.37
C ASP A 238 15.16 1.88 -21.89
N GLY A 239 14.22 1.37 -21.10
CA GLY A 239 14.42 1.04 -19.69
C GLY A 239 14.45 2.28 -18.80
N GLY A 240 13.56 3.24 -19.04
CA GLY A 240 13.39 4.44 -18.21
C GLY A 240 14.38 5.56 -18.48
N ILE A 241 15.17 5.51 -19.57
CA ILE A 241 16.11 6.57 -19.92
C ILE A 241 15.39 7.74 -20.58
N ARG A 242 14.45 7.45 -21.49
CA ARG A 242 13.60 8.45 -22.14
C ARG A 242 12.14 8.09 -21.99
N TRP A 243 11.33 9.12 -21.77
CA TRP A 243 9.90 9.01 -21.52
C TRP A 243 9.11 9.80 -22.56
N ARG A 244 8.01 9.21 -23.04
CA ARG A 244 7.04 9.86 -23.92
C ARG A 244 5.68 9.79 -23.30
N HIS A 245 4.93 10.89 -23.34
CA HIS A 245 3.52 10.88 -22.99
C HIS A 245 2.75 9.98 -23.96
N VAL A 246 1.82 9.18 -23.44
CA VAL A 246 1.00 8.24 -24.23
C VAL A 246 -0.49 8.39 -23.98
N GLY A 247 -0.90 9.04 -22.89
CA GLY A 247 -2.29 9.27 -22.53
C GLY A 247 -2.43 9.75 -21.10
N ASP A 248 -3.68 9.87 -20.63
CA ASP A 248 -4.00 10.41 -19.30
C ASP A 248 -5.04 9.51 -18.63
N VAL A 249 -4.82 9.18 -17.36
CA VAL A 249 -5.71 8.28 -16.62
C VAL A 249 -7.01 8.97 -16.15
N GLY A 250 -6.99 10.31 -16.14
CA GLY A 250 -8.15 11.16 -15.83
C GLY A 250 -8.31 11.49 -14.34
N GLY A 251 -7.25 11.39 -13.54
CA GLY A 251 -7.24 11.80 -12.13
C GLY A 251 -5.91 11.49 -11.45
N PRO A 252 -5.71 11.96 -10.20
CA PRO A 252 -4.50 11.70 -9.45
C PRO A 252 -4.45 10.22 -9.01
N PRO A 253 -3.33 9.51 -9.26
CA PRO A 253 -3.22 8.09 -8.95
C PRO A 253 -2.82 7.85 -7.49
N SER A 254 -3.34 6.77 -6.90
CA SER A 254 -2.98 6.30 -5.55
C SER A 254 -2.17 5.00 -5.57
N ALA A 255 -2.40 4.12 -6.55
CA ALA A 255 -1.60 2.92 -6.79
C ALA A 255 -1.53 2.58 -8.28
N PHE A 256 -0.46 1.91 -8.70
CA PHE A 256 -0.24 1.55 -10.09
C PHE A 256 0.41 0.16 -10.18
N ASP A 257 -0.13 -0.70 -11.04
CA ASP A 257 0.48 -1.98 -11.41
C ASP A 257 0.35 -2.22 -12.92
N ALA A 258 1.24 -3.02 -13.48
CA ALA A 258 1.27 -3.37 -14.88
C ALA A 258 1.62 -4.83 -15.11
N THR A 259 0.85 -5.49 -15.98
CA THR A 259 1.23 -6.77 -16.57
C THR A 259 1.84 -6.55 -17.96
N ALA A 260 2.21 -7.63 -18.65
CA ALA A 260 2.74 -7.56 -20.00
C ALA A 260 1.81 -6.85 -21.01
N GLY A 261 0.49 -6.89 -20.79
CA GLY A 261 -0.52 -6.38 -21.72
C GLY A 261 -1.50 -5.35 -21.14
N GLU A 262 -1.58 -5.22 -19.83
CA GLU A 262 -2.58 -4.40 -19.16
C GLU A 262 -1.96 -3.49 -18.10
N LEU A 263 -2.52 -2.29 -17.95
CA LEU A 263 -2.15 -1.32 -16.93
C LEU A 263 -3.35 -1.07 -16.01
N TYR A 264 -3.10 -1.04 -14.70
CA TYR A 264 -4.09 -0.87 -13.66
C TYR A 264 -3.72 0.31 -12.78
N VAL A 265 -4.59 1.31 -12.69
CA VAL A 265 -4.36 2.48 -11.84
C VAL A 265 -5.54 2.65 -10.91
N ALA A 266 -5.29 2.67 -9.61
CA ALA A 266 -6.24 3.17 -8.63
C ALA A 266 -6.10 4.68 -8.54
N LEU A 267 -7.22 5.39 -8.46
CA LEU A 267 -7.25 6.84 -8.26
C LEU A 267 -7.59 7.17 -6.81
N HIS A 268 -7.31 8.40 -6.38
CA HIS A 268 -7.70 8.86 -5.04
C HIS A 268 -9.21 8.87 -4.81
N ASP A 269 -10.03 8.90 -5.86
CA ASP A 269 -11.49 8.75 -5.77
C ASP A 269 -11.95 7.29 -5.53
N GLY A 270 -11.00 6.35 -5.40
CA GLY A 270 -11.23 4.92 -5.19
C GLY A 270 -11.56 4.14 -6.46
N SER A 271 -11.75 4.79 -7.61
CA SER A 271 -11.97 4.08 -8.86
C SER A 271 -10.69 3.42 -9.37
N ILE A 272 -10.83 2.23 -9.97
CA ILE A 272 -9.72 1.54 -10.65
C ILE A 272 -9.94 1.64 -12.15
N LYS A 273 -8.92 2.14 -12.85
CA LYS A 273 -8.86 2.26 -14.31
C LYS A 273 -8.03 1.14 -14.90
N LEU A 274 -8.43 0.69 -16.09
CA LEU A 274 -7.74 -0.32 -16.87
C LEU A 274 -7.43 0.21 -18.28
N SER A 275 -6.20 0.03 -18.71
CA SER A 275 -5.77 0.21 -20.11
C SER A 275 -5.25 -1.11 -20.67
N ALA A 276 -5.62 -1.42 -21.91
CA ALA A 276 -5.16 -2.60 -22.65
C ALA A 276 -4.36 -2.22 -23.91
N ASP A 277 -4.02 -0.94 -24.08
CA ASP A 277 -3.36 -0.40 -25.27
C ASP A 277 -2.09 0.40 -24.96
N GLY A 278 -1.49 0.12 -23.79
CA GLY A 278 -0.27 0.75 -23.32
C GLY A 278 -0.47 2.16 -22.77
N GLY A 279 -1.63 2.43 -22.16
CA GLY A 279 -1.93 3.68 -21.47
C GLY A 279 -2.53 4.78 -22.34
N ARG A 280 -2.94 4.46 -23.58
CA ARG A 280 -3.52 5.44 -24.51
C ARG A 280 -4.99 5.69 -24.21
N THR A 281 -5.74 4.63 -23.90
CA THR A 281 -7.13 4.71 -23.50
C THR A 281 -7.37 3.98 -22.19
N TRP A 282 -8.34 4.47 -21.43
CA TRP A 282 -8.67 3.98 -20.10
C TRP A 282 -10.17 3.76 -19.96
N ARG A 283 -10.54 2.64 -19.33
CA ARG A 283 -11.92 2.38 -18.90
C ARG A 283 -11.97 2.17 -17.40
N VAL A 284 -13.12 2.48 -16.80
CA VAL A 284 -13.36 2.11 -15.39
C VAL A 284 -13.48 0.58 -15.32
N ARG A 285 -12.60 -0.04 -14.52
CA ARG A 285 -12.65 -1.44 -14.16
C ARG A 285 -13.59 -1.67 -12.98
N SER A 286 -13.38 -0.95 -11.89
CA SER A 286 -14.20 -1.02 -10.68
C SER A 286 -14.34 0.35 -10.02
N ARG A 287 -15.33 0.47 -9.14
CA ARG A 287 -15.57 1.60 -8.24
C ARG A 287 -15.73 1.04 -6.82
N PRO A 288 -15.53 1.87 -5.78
CA PRO A 288 -15.87 1.50 -4.41
C PRO A 288 -17.30 0.95 -4.32
#